data_AF-A0A8S2G3S1-F1
#
_entry.id   AF-A0A8S2G3S1-F1
#
_cell.length_a   1.000
_cell.length_b   1.000
_cell.length_c   1.000
_cell.angle_alpha   90.00
_cell.angle_beta   90.00
_cell.angle_gamma   90.00
#
_symmetry.space_group_name_H-M   'P 1'
#
loop_
_entity.id
_entity.type
_entity.pdbx_description
1 polymer ?
#
loop_
_entity_poly.entity_id
_entity_poly.type
_entity_poly.pdbx_seq_one_letter_code
_entity_poly.pdbx_strand_id
1 'polypeptide(L)'
;METTKSKSIFIHAGYAYIVDKTSGDKTTWCCDRKRHGQCRGRIHTINDSVVLSIGEHNHEPKAEAAEMIAARTQMASEAKMTSKKTHDNIATDIDRLSRQAVKSNSSHHDDGLLDKILKKKETIEETKKKHEDLEFQLMELETRCEAELEEAEENFKNEQEIVQQNSKIRQNNLRDLDHQQHIILQQVTVEKDKLERERQ
;
A
#
# COMPACT_ATOMS: atom_id res chain seq x y z
N MET A 1 28.02 -9.07 13.99
CA MET A 1 28.20 -8.24 12.78
C MET A 1 26.85 -8.14 12.10
N GLU A 2 26.14 -7.04 12.34
CA GLU A 2 24.80 -6.80 11.78
C GLU A 2 24.92 -6.44 10.31
N THR A 3 24.37 -7.26 9.43
CA THR A 3 24.26 -6.95 8.01
C THR A 3 23.05 -6.03 7.84
N THR A 4 23.29 -4.72 7.82
CA THR A 4 22.29 -3.71 7.46
C THR A 4 21.85 -3.93 6.01
N LYS A 5 20.84 -4.78 5.80
CA LYS A 5 20.12 -4.87 4.53
C LYS A 5 19.50 -3.50 4.25
N SER A 6 20.11 -2.76 3.33
CA SER A 6 19.57 -1.55 2.73
C SER A 6 18.14 -1.84 2.24
N LYS A 7 17.12 -1.31 2.93
CA LYS A 7 15.75 -1.31 2.41
C LYS A 7 15.73 -0.43 1.17
N SER A 8 15.27 -0.96 0.04
CA SER A 8 14.97 -0.14 -1.14
C SER A 8 13.84 0.82 -0.78
N ILE A 9 14.08 2.13 -0.94
CA ILE A 9 13.09 3.18 -0.68
C ILE A 9 12.76 3.87 -2.00
N PHE A 10 11.47 4.03 -2.28
CA PHE A 10 10.94 4.78 -3.41
C PHE A 10 10.38 6.10 -2.94
N ILE A 11 10.68 7.19 -3.63
CA ILE A 11 10.21 8.52 -3.29
C ILE A 11 9.22 8.99 -4.35
N HIS A 12 8.03 9.40 -3.91
CA HIS A 12 7.00 9.93 -4.79
C HIS A 12 6.15 10.97 -4.06
N ALA A 13 5.85 12.09 -4.72
CA ALA A 13 5.02 13.17 -4.19
C ALA A 13 5.43 13.65 -2.77
N GLY A 14 6.74 13.64 -2.45
CA GLY A 14 7.27 14.04 -1.13
C GLY A 14 7.12 13.00 -0.01
N TYR A 15 6.70 11.78 -0.35
CA TYR A 15 6.56 10.65 0.57
C TYR A 15 7.57 9.55 0.28
N ALA A 16 7.99 8.86 1.34
CA ALA A 16 8.86 7.70 1.25
C ALA A 16 8.06 6.40 1.35
N TYR A 17 8.39 5.46 0.47
CA TYR A 17 7.73 4.18 0.38
C TYR A 17 8.77 3.05 0.46
N ILE A 18 8.38 1.96 1.11
CA ILE A 18 9.15 0.73 1.19
C ILE A 18 8.47 -0.36 0.36
N VAL A 19 9.26 -1.27 -0.20
CA VAL A 19 8.75 -2.40 -0.98
C VAL A 19 7.82 -3.25 -0.09
N ASP A 20 6.62 -3.51 -0.61
CA ASP A 20 5.65 -4.43 -0.01
C ASP A 20 5.67 -5.77 -0.78
N LYS A 21 5.43 -5.72 -2.10
CA LYS A 21 5.43 -6.90 -2.99
C LYS A 21 6.08 -6.55 -4.33
N THR A 22 6.72 -7.53 -4.97
CA THR A 22 7.32 -7.39 -6.31
C THR A 22 6.97 -8.60 -7.15
N SER A 23 6.50 -8.38 -8.39
CA SER A 23 6.32 -9.41 -9.41
C SER A 23 6.88 -8.89 -10.74
N GLY A 24 7.92 -9.54 -11.26
CA GLY A 24 8.65 -9.09 -12.45
C GLY A 24 9.15 -7.65 -12.33
N ASP A 25 8.78 -6.81 -13.30
CA ASP A 25 9.12 -5.37 -13.35
C ASP A 25 8.16 -4.50 -12.52
N LYS A 26 7.22 -5.12 -11.80
CA LYS A 26 6.12 -4.44 -11.13
C LYS A 26 6.28 -4.55 -9.62
N THR A 27 6.08 -3.44 -8.93
CA THR A 27 6.32 -3.37 -7.48
C THR A 27 5.21 -2.59 -6.80
N THR A 28 4.62 -3.19 -5.76
CA THR A 28 3.76 -2.50 -4.80
C THR A 28 4.62 -1.95 -3.67
N TRP A 29 4.41 -0.69 -3.36
CA TRP A 29 5.08 0.00 -2.28
C TRP A 29 4.06 0.52 -1.27
N CYS A 30 4.43 0.47 0.00
CA CYS A 30 3.65 1.06 1.08
C CYS A 30 4.42 2.19 1.74
N CYS A 31 3.71 3.19 2.25
CA CYS A 31 4.33 4.30 2.98
C CYS A 31 5.20 3.76 4.12
N ASP A 32 6.38 4.36 4.32
CA ASP A 32 7.30 3.98 5.40
C ASP A 32 6.65 4.10 6.80
N ARG A 33 5.66 4.99 6.94
CA ARG A 33 4.89 5.20 8.16
C ARG A 33 3.72 4.23 8.36
N LYS A 34 3.48 3.27 7.46
CA LYS A 34 2.43 2.25 7.62
C LYS A 34 2.50 1.57 9.00
N ARG A 35 3.71 1.30 9.52
CA ARG A 35 3.92 0.65 10.84
C ARG A 35 3.79 1.55 12.05
N HIS A 36 4.05 2.85 11.91
CA HIS A 36 4.19 3.77 13.06
C HIS A 36 3.09 4.82 13.15
N GLY A 37 2.40 5.10 12.04
CA GLY A 37 1.29 6.05 11.99
C GLY A 37 0.06 5.47 11.31
N GLN A 38 0.02 4.16 11.00
CA GLN A 38 -1.07 3.53 10.25
C GLN A 38 -1.40 4.27 8.93
N CYS A 39 -0.37 4.87 8.32
CA CYS A 39 -0.53 5.56 7.05
C CYS A 39 -0.96 4.56 5.96
N ARG A 40 -2.00 4.92 5.20
CA ARG A 40 -2.61 4.06 4.18
C ARG A 40 -2.08 4.31 2.77
N GLY A 41 -1.16 5.25 2.61
CA GLY A 41 -0.57 5.56 1.31
C GLY A 41 0.16 4.35 0.70
N ARG A 42 -0.27 3.94 -0.49
CA ARG A 42 0.30 2.84 -1.27
C ARG A 42 0.45 3.27 -2.72
N ILE A 43 1.49 2.78 -3.40
CA ILE A 43 1.69 3.04 -4.84
C ILE A 43 2.12 1.76 -5.54
N HIS A 44 1.82 1.66 -6.82
CA HIS A 44 2.35 0.59 -7.68
C HIS A 44 3.22 1.21 -8.75
N THR A 45 4.35 0.57 -9.04
CA THR A 45 5.27 0.98 -10.10
C THR A 45 5.43 -0.14 -11.12
N ILE A 46 5.67 0.24 -12.38
CA ILE A 46 6.15 -0.66 -13.45
C ILE A 46 7.42 -0.03 -14.00
N ASN A 47 8.55 -0.76 -13.99
CA ASN A 47 9.85 -0.23 -14.42
C ASN A 47 10.16 1.14 -13.76
N ASP A 48 10.02 1.19 -12.43
CA ASP A 48 10.22 2.39 -11.60
C ASP A 48 9.29 3.59 -11.88
N SER A 49 8.31 3.44 -12.77
CA SER A 49 7.31 4.46 -13.06
C SER A 49 6.02 4.20 -12.29
N VAL A 50 5.51 5.20 -11.57
CA VAL A 50 4.25 5.07 -10.81
C VAL A 50 3.08 4.95 -11.77
N VAL A 51 2.29 3.87 -11.62
CA VAL A 51 1.09 3.61 -12.43
C VAL A 51 -0.21 3.70 -11.61
N LEU A 52 -0.11 3.62 -10.29
CA LEU A 52 -1.26 3.65 -9.39
C LEU A 52 -0.86 4.25 -8.04
N SER A 53 -1.75 5.04 -7.46
CA SER A 53 -1.64 5.56 -6.10
C SER A 53 -2.98 5.38 -5.39
N ILE A 54 -2.98 4.72 -4.25
CA ILE A 54 -4.19 4.39 -3.46
C ILE A 54 -3.93 4.72 -2.00
N GLY A 55 -4.99 5.14 -1.31
CA GLY A 55 -4.98 5.39 0.12
C GLY A 55 -4.43 6.77 0.47
N GLU A 56 -5.01 7.37 1.49
CA GLU A 56 -4.63 8.71 1.94
C GLU A 56 -3.44 8.67 2.91
N HIS A 57 -2.60 9.69 2.80
CA HIS A 57 -1.55 9.94 3.78
C HIS A 57 -2.11 10.76 4.94
N ASN A 58 -1.86 10.31 6.16
CA ASN A 58 -2.27 10.99 7.39
C ASN A 58 -1.13 11.80 8.04
N HIS A 59 -0.12 12.14 7.27
CA HIS A 59 1.02 12.93 7.71
C HIS A 59 1.53 13.82 6.59
N GLU A 60 2.20 14.91 6.95
CA GLU A 60 2.77 15.83 5.98
C GLU A 60 3.88 15.18 5.15
N PRO A 61 4.03 15.59 3.87
CA PRO A 61 5.18 15.25 3.05
C PRO A 61 6.48 15.76 3.69
N LYS A 62 7.57 15.02 3.53
CA LYS A 62 8.90 15.44 4.00
C LYS A 62 9.86 15.53 2.83
N ALA A 63 9.67 16.55 1.99
CA ALA A 63 10.42 16.74 0.74
C ALA A 63 11.95 16.69 0.96
N GLU A 64 12.49 17.37 1.98
CA GLU A 64 13.93 17.43 2.25
C GLU A 64 14.53 16.08 2.66
N ALA A 65 13.85 15.33 3.53
CA ALA A 65 14.29 14.00 3.94
C ALA A 65 14.16 12.99 2.79
N ALA A 66 13.13 13.17 1.96
CA ALA A 66 12.88 12.35 0.79
C ALA A 66 13.97 12.55 -0.29
N GLU A 67 14.42 13.77 -0.53
CA GLU A 67 15.53 14.06 -1.46
C GLU A 67 16.85 13.41 -1.03
N MET A 68 17.18 13.47 0.26
CA MET A 68 18.40 12.83 0.78
C MET A 68 18.37 11.31 0.62
N ILE A 69 17.20 10.70 0.85
CA ILE A 69 17.00 9.26 0.65
C ILE A 69 17.04 8.91 -0.85
N ALA A 70 16.42 9.71 -1.71
CA ALA A 70 16.45 9.53 -3.16
C ALA A 70 17.89 9.52 -3.70
N ALA A 71 18.71 10.50 -3.29
CA ALA A 71 20.12 10.57 -3.67
C ALA A 71 20.88 9.30 -3.27
N ARG A 72 20.64 8.78 -2.05
CA ARG A 72 21.26 7.54 -1.57
C ARG A 72 20.81 6.31 -2.35
N THR A 73 19.51 6.20 -2.65
CA THR A 73 18.96 5.08 -3.45
C THR A 73 19.49 5.11 -4.88
N GLN A 74 19.58 6.29 -5.50
CA GLN A 74 20.11 6.45 -6.85
C GLN A 74 21.58 6.04 -6.94
N MET A 75 22.42 6.46 -5.99
CA MET A 75 23.83 6.02 -5.94
C MET A 75 23.95 4.49 -5.85
N ALA A 76 23.05 3.84 -5.10
CA ALA A 76 23.04 2.38 -4.98
C ALA A 76 22.54 1.67 -6.26
N SER A 77 21.56 2.24 -6.97
CA SER A 77 21.04 1.67 -8.23
C SER A 77 22.05 1.79 -9.38
N GLU A 78 22.74 2.93 -9.48
CA GLU A 78 23.81 3.17 -10.46
C GLU A 78 24.99 2.21 -10.26
N ALA A 79 25.40 1.96 -9.01
CA ALA A 79 26.42 0.97 -8.69
C ALA A 79 26.02 -0.46 -9.08
N LYS A 80 24.72 -0.79 -9.01
CA LYS A 80 24.21 -2.10 -9.42
C LYS A 80 24.11 -2.24 -10.95
N MET A 81 23.72 -1.17 -11.64
CA MET A 81 23.62 -1.11 -13.10
C MET A 81 24.98 -1.22 -13.79
N THR A 82 26.01 -0.60 -13.23
CA THR A 82 27.39 -0.73 -13.75
C THR A 82 27.89 -2.17 -13.67
N SER A 83 27.63 -2.87 -12.56
CA SER A 83 27.95 -4.30 -12.40
C SER A 83 27.20 -5.20 -13.39
N LYS A 84 25.91 -4.93 -13.65
CA LYS A 84 25.11 -5.68 -14.65
C LYS A 84 25.66 -5.52 -16.08
N LYS A 85 26.01 -4.30 -16.49
CA LYS A 85 26.62 -4.03 -17.82
C LYS A 85 27.89 -4.85 -18.05
N THR A 86 28.75 -5.02 -17.04
CA THR A 86 29.93 -5.88 -17.14
C THR A 86 29.58 -7.35 -17.40
N HIS A 87 28.53 -7.87 -16.78
CA HIS A 87 28.09 -9.26 -16.99
C HIS A 87 27.49 -9.46 -18.38
N ASP A 88 26.69 -8.51 -18.87
CA ASP A 88 26.08 -8.56 -20.20
C ASP A 88 27.16 -8.57 -21.31
N ASN A 89 28.20 -7.74 -21.16
CA ASN A 89 29.34 -7.72 -22.08
C ASN A 89 30.07 -9.08 -22.16
N ILE A 90 30.29 -9.73 -21.01
CA ILE A 90 30.92 -11.06 -20.94
C ILE A 90 30.04 -12.11 -21.66
N ALA A 91 28.72 -12.08 -21.43
CA ALA A 91 27.80 -13.00 -22.09
C ALA A 91 27.81 -12.84 -23.62
N THR A 92 27.83 -11.59 -24.12
CA THR A 92 27.95 -11.33 -25.55
C THR A 92 29.27 -11.79 -26.16
N ASP A 93 30.38 -11.68 -25.42
CA ASP A 93 31.67 -12.18 -25.89
C ASP A 93 31.73 -13.71 -25.93
N ILE A 94 31.16 -14.40 -24.93
CA ILE A 94 31.05 -15.86 -24.91
C ILE A 94 30.24 -16.36 -26.11
N ASP A 95 29.10 -15.75 -26.38
CA ASP A 95 28.26 -16.11 -27.54
C ASP A 95 28.96 -15.84 -28.87
N ARG A 96 29.63 -14.68 -29.00
CA ARG A 96 30.45 -14.35 -30.18
C ARG A 96 31.53 -15.40 -30.43
N LEU A 97 32.29 -15.78 -29.41
CA LEU A 97 33.34 -16.80 -29.49
C LEU A 97 32.77 -18.18 -29.85
N SER A 98 31.62 -18.53 -29.28
CA SER A 98 30.93 -19.80 -29.55
C SER A 98 30.47 -19.89 -31.01
N ARG A 99 29.85 -18.84 -31.55
CA ARG A 99 29.46 -18.77 -32.97
C ARG A 99 30.66 -18.81 -33.91
N GLN A 100 31.79 -18.21 -33.51
CA GLN A 100 33.03 -18.24 -34.27
C GLN A 100 33.60 -19.66 -34.37
N ALA A 101 33.45 -20.46 -33.31
CA ALA A 101 33.83 -21.88 -33.29
C ALA A 101 32.89 -22.79 -34.10
N VAL A 102 31.59 -22.48 -34.15
CA VAL A 102 30.59 -23.26 -34.91
C VAL A 102 30.73 -23.06 -36.44
N LYS A 103 31.11 -21.87 -36.91
CA LYS A 103 31.33 -21.62 -38.36
C LYS A 103 32.43 -22.49 -38.99
N SER A 104 33.32 -23.06 -38.18
CA SER A 104 34.34 -24.03 -38.63
C SER A 104 33.77 -25.44 -38.91
N ASN A 105 32.56 -25.75 -38.44
CA ASN A 105 31.94 -27.07 -38.55
C ASN A 105 30.47 -26.91 -38.96
N SER A 106 30.15 -26.90 -40.25
CA SER A 106 28.76 -27.10 -40.69
C SER A 106 28.65 -28.16 -41.77
N SER A 107 28.13 -29.33 -41.38
CA SER A 107 27.30 -30.16 -42.25
C SER A 107 25.85 -29.74 -42.07
N HIS A 108 25.14 -29.60 -43.19
CA HIS A 108 23.71 -29.34 -43.24
C HIS A 108 22.92 -30.56 -42.72
N HIS A 109 22.20 -30.41 -41.60
CA HIS A 109 20.90 -31.03 -41.43
C HIS A 109 20.13 -30.44 -40.24
N ASP A 110 18.83 -30.16 -40.45
CA ASP A 110 17.75 -29.95 -39.45
C ASP A 110 17.29 -28.51 -39.11
N ASP A 111 17.02 -27.71 -40.14
CA ASP A 111 16.43 -26.36 -40.02
C ASP A 111 14.95 -26.36 -39.53
N GLY A 112 14.23 -27.48 -39.74
CA GLY A 112 12.80 -27.60 -39.41
C GLY A 112 12.49 -27.85 -37.93
N LEU A 113 13.41 -28.48 -37.19
CA LEU A 113 13.30 -28.62 -35.73
C LEU A 113 13.55 -27.28 -35.03
N LEU A 114 14.51 -26.48 -35.52
CA LEU A 114 14.80 -25.15 -35.00
C LEU A 114 13.59 -24.23 -35.08
N ASP A 115 12.90 -24.19 -36.22
CA ASP A 115 11.69 -23.35 -36.41
C ASP A 115 10.55 -23.74 -35.44
N LYS A 116 10.35 -25.04 -35.19
CA LYS A 116 9.37 -25.53 -34.20
C LYS A 116 9.75 -25.13 -32.77
N ILE A 117 11.03 -25.20 -32.42
CA ILE A 117 11.54 -24.81 -31.11
C ILE A 117 11.39 -23.29 -30.91
N LEU A 118 11.69 -22.49 -31.93
CA LEU A 118 11.53 -21.03 -31.89
C LEU A 118 10.08 -20.61 -31.70
N LYS A 119 9.14 -21.17 -32.49
CA LYS A 119 7.70 -20.91 -32.33
C LYS A 119 7.19 -21.29 -30.94
N LYS A 120 7.63 -22.45 -30.42
CA LYS A 120 7.26 -22.88 -29.07
C LYS A 120 7.83 -21.96 -28.00
N LYS A 121 9.05 -21.44 -28.17
CA LYS A 121 9.66 -20.44 -27.29
C LYS A 121 8.86 -19.13 -27.28
N GLU A 122 8.43 -18.63 -28.44
CA GLU A 122 7.57 -17.45 -28.53
C GLU A 122 6.25 -17.64 -27.79
N THR A 123 5.58 -18.78 -27.99
CA THR A 123 4.31 -19.08 -27.28
C THR A 123 4.50 -19.14 -25.77
N ILE A 124 5.62 -19.70 -25.29
CA ILE A 124 5.98 -19.75 -23.86
C ILE A 124 6.22 -18.34 -23.32
N GLU A 125 6.93 -17.48 -24.06
CA GLU A 125 7.20 -16.11 -23.64
C GLU A 125 5.92 -15.27 -23.56
N GLU A 126 5.01 -15.43 -24.53
CA GLU A 126 3.69 -14.79 -24.51
C GLU A 126 2.84 -15.23 -23.33
N THR A 127 2.83 -16.53 -23.01
CA THR A 127 2.06 -17.05 -21.87
C THR A 127 2.67 -16.59 -20.55
N LYS A 128 4.00 -16.54 -20.45
CA LYS A 128 4.70 -15.98 -19.28
C LYS A 128 4.33 -14.51 -19.07
N LYS A 129 4.35 -13.70 -20.13
CA LYS A 129 3.94 -12.29 -20.06
C LYS A 129 2.48 -12.13 -19.59
N LYS A 130 1.56 -12.95 -20.13
CA LYS A 130 0.15 -12.96 -19.67
C LYS A 130 0.02 -13.31 -18.20
N HIS A 131 0.83 -14.25 -17.71
CA HIS A 131 0.84 -14.63 -16.30
C HIS A 131 1.33 -13.47 -15.41
N GLU A 132 2.42 -12.80 -15.79
CA GLU A 132 2.93 -11.60 -15.09
C GLU A 132 1.93 -10.42 -15.12
N ASP A 133 1.11 -10.32 -16.17
CA ASP A 133 0.02 -9.34 -16.25
C ASP A 133 -1.14 -9.68 -15.31
N LEU A 134 -1.55 -10.95 -15.24
CA LEU A 134 -2.58 -11.40 -14.30
C LEU A 134 -2.12 -11.28 -12.84
N GLU A 135 -0.88 -11.64 -12.53
CA GLU A 135 -0.32 -11.47 -11.19
C GLU A 135 -0.37 -10.00 -10.74
N PHE A 136 -0.11 -9.07 -11.66
CA PHE A 136 -0.22 -7.65 -11.36
C PHE A 136 -1.64 -7.20 -11.08
N GLN A 137 -2.60 -7.63 -11.90
CA GLN A 137 -4.01 -7.32 -11.69
C GLN A 137 -4.51 -7.87 -10.35
N LEU A 138 -4.09 -9.09 -9.98
CA LEU A 138 -4.38 -9.67 -8.68
C LEU A 138 -3.76 -8.84 -7.55
N MET A 139 -2.51 -8.41 -7.69
CA MET A 139 -1.82 -7.58 -6.71
C MET A 139 -2.48 -6.19 -6.54
N GLU A 140 -2.94 -5.58 -7.63
CA GLU A 140 -3.74 -4.34 -7.61
C GLU A 140 -5.07 -4.54 -6.91
N LEU A 141 -5.79 -5.61 -7.25
CA LEU A 141 -7.06 -5.93 -6.62
C LEU A 141 -6.91 -6.19 -5.12
N GLU A 142 -5.91 -6.97 -4.71
CA GLU A 142 -5.59 -7.19 -3.30
C GLU A 142 -5.34 -5.86 -2.57
N THR A 143 -4.56 -4.97 -3.17
CA THR A 143 -4.25 -3.65 -2.59
C THR A 143 -5.52 -2.82 -2.39
N ARG A 144 -6.44 -2.86 -3.36
CA ARG A 144 -7.73 -2.14 -3.29
C ARG A 144 -8.66 -2.74 -2.25
N CYS A 145 -8.81 -4.06 -2.22
CA CYS A 145 -9.63 -4.74 -1.22
C CYS A 145 -9.13 -4.49 0.20
N GLU A 146 -7.81 -4.51 0.43
CA GLU A 146 -7.24 -4.16 1.73
C GLU A 146 -7.55 -2.71 2.12
N ALA A 147 -7.46 -1.76 1.18
CA ALA A 147 -7.79 -0.36 1.45
C ALA A 147 -9.28 -0.16 1.79
N GLU A 148 -10.19 -0.78 1.04
CA GLU A 148 -11.63 -0.73 1.28
C GLU A 148 -12.01 -1.37 2.64
N LEU A 149 -11.35 -2.47 3.02
CA LEU A 149 -11.53 -3.10 4.32
C LEU A 149 -11.07 -2.18 5.47
N GLU A 150 -9.88 -1.57 5.34
CA GLU A 150 -9.37 -0.63 6.35
C GLU A 150 -10.31 0.58 6.53
N GLU A 151 -10.90 1.10 5.45
CA GLU A 151 -11.89 2.18 5.49
C GLU A 151 -13.19 1.74 6.17
N ALA A 152 -13.71 0.55 5.81
CA ALA A 152 -14.92 0.01 6.42
C ALA A 152 -14.76 -0.24 7.94
N GLU A 153 -13.60 -0.71 8.37
CA GLU A 153 -13.29 -0.90 9.80
C GLU A 153 -13.29 0.43 10.57
N GLU A 154 -12.79 1.50 9.97
CA GLU A 154 -12.80 2.83 10.57
C GLU A 154 -14.21 3.40 10.65
N ASN A 155 -14.99 3.29 9.57
CA ASN A 155 -16.38 3.69 9.55
C ASN A 155 -17.19 2.98 10.64
N PHE A 156 -16.97 1.67 10.80
CA PHE A 156 -17.62 0.89 11.85
C PHE A 156 -17.26 1.38 13.26
N LYS A 157 -15.98 1.70 13.52
CA LYS A 157 -15.55 2.27 14.82
C LYS A 157 -16.21 3.62 15.09
N ASN A 158 -16.25 4.49 14.08
CA ASN A 158 -16.88 5.80 14.18
C ASN A 158 -18.38 5.68 14.47
N GLU A 159 -19.08 4.77 13.80
CA GLU A 159 -20.50 4.49 14.08
C GLU A 159 -20.71 3.98 15.51
N GLN A 160 -19.88 3.06 15.99
CA GLN A 160 -19.95 2.59 17.38
C GLN A 160 -19.76 3.73 18.38
N GLU A 161 -18.82 4.63 18.12
CA GLU A 161 -18.59 5.79 18.98
C GLU A 161 -19.80 6.73 19.00
N ILE A 162 -20.37 7.03 17.84
CA ILE A 162 -21.59 7.84 17.73
C ILE A 162 -22.75 7.20 18.50
N VAL A 163 -22.93 5.88 18.39
CA VAL A 163 -23.97 5.15 19.14
C VAL A 163 -23.74 5.28 20.66
N GLN A 164 -22.49 5.13 21.12
CA GLN A 164 -22.16 5.29 22.54
C GLN A 164 -22.40 6.73 23.03
N GLN A 165 -21.98 7.73 22.25
CA GLN A 165 -22.21 9.14 22.56
C GLN A 165 -23.71 9.45 22.64
N ASN A 166 -24.51 8.99 21.67
CA ASN A 166 -25.96 9.15 21.67
C ASN A 166 -26.62 8.47 22.87
N SER A 167 -26.14 7.30 23.28
CA SER A 167 -26.60 6.62 24.50
C SER A 167 -26.35 7.48 25.75
N LYS A 168 -25.15 8.05 25.90
CA LYS A 168 -24.79 8.95 27.00
C LYS A 168 -25.66 10.21 27.01
N ILE A 169 -25.88 10.84 25.86
CA ILE A 169 -26.75 12.01 25.72
C ILE A 169 -28.16 11.70 26.19
N ARG A 170 -28.73 10.56 25.76
CA ARG A 170 -30.07 10.13 26.20
C ARG A 170 -30.12 9.94 27.71
N GLN A 171 -29.12 9.29 28.31
CA GLN A 171 -29.05 9.09 29.76
C GLN A 171 -28.96 10.42 30.53
N ASN A 172 -28.16 11.37 30.06
CA ASN A 172 -28.05 12.69 30.67
C ASN A 172 -29.38 13.45 30.58
N ASN A 173 -30.02 13.47 29.41
CA ASN A 173 -31.33 14.10 29.24
C ASN A 173 -32.37 13.50 30.20
N LEU A 174 -32.40 12.16 30.34
CA LEU A 174 -33.29 11.49 31.29
C LEU A 174 -33.04 11.93 32.74
N ARG A 175 -31.78 12.07 33.16
CA ARG A 175 -31.42 12.56 34.50
C ARG A 175 -31.85 14.01 34.71
N ASP A 176 -31.68 14.85 33.70
CA ASP A 176 -32.07 16.26 33.77
C ASP A 176 -33.60 16.41 33.88
N LEU A 177 -34.35 15.60 33.12
CA LEU A 177 -35.81 15.53 33.22
C LEU A 177 -36.28 15.04 34.60
N ASP A 178 -35.65 14.00 35.15
CA ASP A 178 -35.95 13.49 36.50
C ASP A 178 -35.67 14.54 37.57
N HIS A 179 -34.55 15.25 37.45
CA HIS A 179 -34.20 16.35 38.33
C HIS A 179 -35.21 17.51 38.26
N GLN A 180 -35.63 17.89 37.05
CA GLN A 180 -36.67 18.91 36.86
C GLN A 180 -38.01 18.48 37.46
N GLN A 181 -38.43 17.23 37.26
CA GLN A 181 -39.65 16.69 37.86
C GLN A 181 -39.60 16.73 39.39
N HIS A 182 -38.46 16.35 39.98
CA HIS A 182 -38.28 16.41 41.43
C HIS A 182 -38.41 17.85 41.97
N ILE A 183 -37.79 18.84 41.29
CA ILE A 183 -37.91 20.26 41.68
C ILE A 183 -39.38 20.71 41.62
N ILE A 184 -40.09 20.38 40.54
CA ILE A 184 -41.51 20.76 40.38
C ILE A 184 -42.36 20.13 41.50
N LEU A 185 -42.16 18.85 41.81
CA LEU A 185 -42.88 18.17 42.89
C LEU A 185 -42.62 18.83 44.26
N GLN A 186 -41.38 19.24 44.54
CA GLN A 186 -41.05 19.99 45.75
C GLN A 186 -41.79 21.34 45.79
N GLN A 187 -41.79 22.09 44.69
CA GLN A 187 -42.50 23.37 44.60
C GLN A 187 -44.00 23.21 44.83
N VAL A 188 -44.64 22.24 44.17
CA VAL A 188 -46.07 21.95 44.33
C VAL A 188 -46.41 21.56 45.77
N THR A 189 -45.55 20.78 46.42
CA THR A 189 -45.74 20.38 47.82
C THR A 189 -45.69 21.59 48.75
N VAL A 190 -44.70 22.47 48.57
CA VAL A 190 -44.57 23.71 49.36
C VAL A 190 -45.78 24.62 49.16
N GLU A 191 -46.26 24.79 47.92
CA GLU A 191 -47.45 25.60 47.64
C GLU A 191 -48.71 25.00 48.26
N LYS A 192 -48.89 23.68 48.18
CA LYS A 192 -50.00 22.97 48.82
C LYS A 192 -50.01 23.22 50.32
N ASP A 193 -48.88 23.04 51.00
CA ASP A 193 -48.76 23.24 52.45
C ASP A 193 -49.02 24.70 52.86
N LYS A 194 -48.73 25.66 51.97
CA LYS A 194 -49.03 27.08 52.18
C LYS A 194 -50.54 27.34 52.09
N LEU A 195 -51.18 26.83 51.04
CA LEU A 195 -52.64 26.96 50.85
C LEU A 195 -53.43 26.28 51.96
N GLU A 196 -52.99 25.12 52.45
CA GLU A 196 -53.64 24.44 53.57
C GLU A 196 -53.58 25.24 54.87
N ARG A 197 -52.45 25.94 55.12
CA ARG A 197 -52.30 26.85 56.27
C ARG A 197 -53.16 28.09 56.16
N GLU A 198 -53.32 28.66 54.95
CA GLU A 198 -54.21 29.80 54.72
C GLU A 198 -55.70 29.45 54.86
N ARG A 199 -56.05 28.16 54.83
CA ARG A 199 -57.43 27.66 54.97
C ARG A 199 -57.87 27.36 56.41
N GLN A 200 -56.94 27.40 57.37
CA GLN A 200 -57.16 27.18 58.81
C GLN A 200 -57.28 28.52 59.56
#